data_AF-A0A7S0TC34-F1
#
_entry.id   AF-A0A7S0TC34-F1
#
_cell.length_a   1.000
_cell.length_b   1.000
_cell.length_c   1.000
_cell.angle_alpha   90.00
_cell.angle_beta   90.00
_cell.angle_gamma   90.00
#
_symmetry.space_group_name_H-M   'P 1'
#
loop_
_entity.id
_entity.type
_entity.pdbx_description
1 polymer ?
#
loop_
_entity_poly.entity_id
_entity_poly.type
_entity_poly.pdbx_seq_one_letter_code
_entity_poly.pdbx_strand_id
1 'polypeptide(L)'
;MPERPVMYLEYDDWSPRYEDTFYTVRLGDFELLASPPAATSELPPNHLGGKTNFPAYYYTIKVFCGRHPPRIVYRRYSQFKWLYEKLRNNSNFDSSFPTGGGCFFCAPNTESVTKTRKDELEGFLEVALVKRQNASNDVVAQFLELDSFVSASTN
;
A
#
# COMPACT_ATOMS: atom_id res chain seq x y z
N MET A 1 13.68 -7.76 20.50
CA MET A 1 12.70 -6.93 19.74
C MET A 1 12.17 -7.82 18.64
N PRO A 2 10.85 -7.98 18.46
CA PRO A 2 10.36 -8.83 17.40
C PRO A 2 10.79 -8.22 16.06
N GLU A 3 11.35 -9.06 15.19
CA GLU A 3 11.88 -8.62 13.91
C GLU A 3 10.72 -8.31 12.96
N ARG A 4 10.79 -7.14 12.31
CA ARG A 4 9.80 -6.74 11.30
C ARG A 4 9.92 -7.68 10.09
N PRO A 5 8.81 -8.02 9.41
CA PRO A 5 8.87 -8.66 8.10
C PRO A 5 9.69 -7.81 7.13
N VAL A 6 10.77 -8.37 6.60
CA VAL A 6 11.76 -7.64 5.80
C VAL A 6 11.80 -8.09 4.35
N MET A 7 11.07 -9.16 3.99
CA MET A 7 11.12 -9.74 2.65
C MET A 7 9.72 -9.87 2.05
N TYR A 8 9.58 -9.32 0.85
CA TYR A 8 8.39 -9.49 0.03
C TYR A 8 8.45 -10.82 -0.73
N LEU A 9 7.32 -11.52 -0.80
CA LEU A 9 7.09 -12.65 -1.71
C LEU A 9 5.93 -12.33 -2.63
N GLU A 10 6.01 -12.79 -3.87
CA GLU A 10 4.85 -12.82 -4.76
C GLU A 10 3.73 -13.65 -4.12
N TYR A 11 2.49 -13.28 -4.38
CA TYR A 11 1.34 -13.90 -3.72
C TYR A 11 1.25 -15.41 -4.02
N ASP A 12 1.60 -15.81 -5.24
CA ASP A 12 1.55 -17.21 -5.68
C ASP A 12 2.60 -18.09 -4.97
N ASP A 13 3.69 -17.48 -4.50
CA ASP A 13 4.74 -18.14 -3.73
C ASP A 13 4.47 -18.12 -2.22
N TRP A 14 3.42 -17.42 -1.76
CA TRP A 14 3.16 -17.25 -0.34
C TRP A 14 2.58 -18.51 0.31
N SER A 15 3.03 -18.79 1.53
CA SER A 15 2.57 -19.89 2.36
C SER A 15 2.43 -19.43 3.81
N PRO A 16 1.38 -19.85 4.54
CA PRO A 16 1.25 -19.60 5.98
C PRO A 16 2.38 -20.21 6.83
N ARG A 17 3.21 -21.07 6.23
CA ARG A 17 4.35 -21.72 6.88
C ARG A 17 5.58 -20.83 6.96
N TYR A 18 5.68 -19.83 6.09
CA TYR A 18 6.73 -18.84 6.21
C TYR A 18 6.48 -18.05 7.49
N GLU A 19 7.50 -17.97 8.34
CA GLU A 19 7.44 -17.29 9.63
C GLU A 19 7.25 -15.77 9.44
N ASP A 20 7.38 -14.99 10.52
CA ASP A 20 7.10 -13.55 10.53
C ASP A 20 8.14 -12.71 9.71
N THR A 21 9.02 -13.38 8.99
CA THR A 21 10.07 -12.78 8.14
C THR A 21 9.54 -12.28 6.79
N PHE A 22 8.44 -12.87 6.29
CA PHE A 22 7.93 -12.61 4.94
C PHE A 22 6.53 -12.00 4.95
N TYR A 23 6.28 -11.12 3.99
CA TYR A 23 4.94 -10.62 3.71
C TYR A 23 4.63 -10.64 2.22
N THR A 24 3.35 -10.74 1.90
CA THR A 24 2.84 -10.50 0.54
C THR A 24 1.68 -9.52 0.60
N VAL A 25 1.38 -8.89 -0.54
CA VAL A 25 0.31 -7.92 -0.67
C VAL A 25 -0.58 -8.28 -1.84
N ARG A 26 -1.85 -7.93 -1.75
CA ARG A 26 -2.80 -8.03 -2.84
C ARG A 26 -3.63 -6.77 -2.93
N LEU A 27 -3.67 -6.14 -4.10
CA LEU A 27 -4.55 -5.02 -4.34
C LEU A 27 -5.97 -5.54 -4.60
N GLY A 28 -6.88 -5.21 -3.69
CA GLY A 28 -8.29 -5.54 -3.75
C GLY A 28 -9.09 -4.51 -4.55
N ASP A 29 -10.37 -4.39 -4.24
CA ASP A 29 -11.26 -3.43 -4.89
C ASP A 29 -11.02 -1.99 -4.44
N PHE A 30 -11.73 -1.06 -5.07
CA PHE A 30 -11.72 0.35 -4.73
C PHE A 30 -13.12 0.80 -4.32
N GLU A 31 -13.18 1.73 -3.38
CA GLU A 31 -14.43 2.27 -2.84
C GLU A 31 -14.35 3.80 -2.76
N LEU A 32 -15.47 4.46 -3.06
CA LEU A 32 -15.60 5.91 -2.89
C LEU A 32 -16.05 6.19 -1.46
N LEU A 33 -15.16 6.74 -0.64
CA LEU A 33 -15.46 7.08 0.74
C LEU A 33 -15.72 8.57 0.90
N ALA A 34 -16.83 8.91 1.56
CA ALA A 34 -17.20 10.29 1.90
C ALA A 34 -16.48 10.81 3.16
N SER A 35 -15.85 9.93 3.92
CA SER A 35 -15.10 10.22 5.15
C SER A 35 -13.92 9.23 5.29
N PRO A 36 -12.95 9.48 6.18
CA PRO A 36 -11.84 8.54 6.37
C PRO A 36 -12.39 7.16 6.77
N PRO A 37 -11.82 6.05 6.26
CA PRO A 37 -12.20 4.73 6.73
C PRO A 37 -12.00 4.65 8.25
N ALA A 38 -12.94 4.03 8.96
CA ALA A 38 -12.79 3.74 10.38
C ALA A 38 -11.45 3.02 10.55
N ALA A 39 -10.51 3.66 11.23
CA ALA A 39 -9.13 3.21 11.23
C ALA A 39 -9.07 1.79 11.79
N THR A 40 -8.72 0.82 10.96
CA THR A 40 -8.37 -0.55 11.38
C THR A 40 -7.05 -0.59 12.15
N SER A 41 -6.39 0.56 12.28
CA SER A 41 -5.06 0.75 12.83
C SER A 41 -5.09 1.96 13.77
N GLU A 42 -4.47 1.86 14.93
CA GLU A 42 -4.44 2.92 15.96
C GLU A 42 -3.67 4.17 15.50
N LEU A 43 -3.09 4.17 14.29
CA LEU A 43 -2.37 5.29 13.73
C LEU A 43 -3.32 6.25 13.01
N PRO A 44 -3.26 7.56 13.31
CA PRO A 44 -4.13 8.52 12.66
C PRO A 44 -3.85 8.56 11.14
N PRO A 45 -4.90 8.63 10.31
CA PRO A 45 -4.81 8.52 8.84
C PRO A 45 -3.95 9.60 8.16
N ASN A 46 -3.53 10.63 8.92
CA ASN A 46 -2.79 11.80 8.44
C ASN A 46 -1.25 11.64 8.47
N HIS A 47 -0.71 10.50 8.91
CA HIS A 47 0.74 10.31 8.95
C HIS A 47 1.40 10.09 7.58
N LEU A 48 0.63 9.62 6.60
CA LEU A 48 1.09 9.41 5.23
C LEU A 48 0.78 10.66 4.42
N GLY A 49 1.80 11.33 3.90
CA GLY A 49 1.65 12.58 3.15
C GLY A 49 0.62 12.45 2.02
N GLY A 50 -0.25 13.46 1.89
CA GLY A 50 -1.31 13.48 0.89
C GLY A 50 -2.37 14.53 1.21
N LYS A 51 -3.17 14.94 0.21
CA LYS A 51 -4.36 15.78 0.49
C LYS A 51 -5.29 15.00 1.45
N THR A 52 -6.24 15.65 2.11
CA THR A 52 -7.24 14.96 2.96
C THR A 52 -8.66 15.30 2.54
N ASN A 53 -8.82 15.82 1.32
CA ASN A 53 -10.11 16.21 0.79
C ASN A 53 -10.98 14.96 0.56
N PHE A 54 -12.24 15.06 0.97
CA PHE A 54 -13.30 14.09 0.74
C PHE A 54 -14.37 14.70 -0.18
N PRO A 55 -15.11 13.88 -0.95
CA PRO A 55 -14.99 12.42 -1.11
C PRO A 55 -13.75 12.01 -1.94
N ALA A 56 -13.25 10.79 -1.70
CA ALA A 56 -12.09 10.26 -2.43
C ALA A 56 -12.16 8.74 -2.64
N TYR A 57 -11.56 8.26 -3.73
CA TYR A 57 -11.39 6.83 -3.96
C TYR A 57 -10.25 6.27 -3.11
N TYR A 58 -10.56 5.19 -2.39
CA TYR A 58 -9.62 4.38 -1.64
C TYR A 58 -9.48 3.02 -2.32
N TYR A 59 -8.25 2.56 -2.43
CA TYR A 59 -7.87 1.23 -2.87
C TYR A 59 -7.59 0.37 -1.66
N THR A 60 -8.17 -0.83 -1.66
CA THR A 60 -8.03 -1.81 -0.59
C THR A 60 -6.75 -2.60 -0.82
N ILE A 61 -5.83 -2.61 0.14
CA ILE A 61 -4.60 -3.42 0.09
C ILE A 61 -4.74 -4.48 1.19
N LYS A 62 -4.71 -5.76 0.79
CA LYS A 62 -4.65 -6.88 1.73
C LYS A 62 -3.20 -7.25 1.96
N VAL A 63 -2.74 -7.18 3.20
CA VAL A 63 -1.38 -7.50 3.61
C VAL A 63 -1.41 -8.82 4.38
N PHE A 64 -0.63 -9.79 3.92
CA PHE A 64 -0.47 -11.11 4.52
C PHE A 64 0.93 -11.21 5.10
N CYS A 65 1.04 -11.57 6.37
CA CYS A 65 2.30 -11.59 7.09
C CYS A 65 2.40 -12.86 7.93
N GLY A 66 3.28 -13.77 7.55
CA GLY A 66 3.51 -15.05 8.24
C GLY A 66 2.22 -15.75 8.70
N ARG A 67 2.08 -15.93 10.01
CA ARG A 67 0.94 -16.60 10.66
C ARG A 67 -0.20 -15.65 11.06
N HIS A 68 -0.04 -14.36 10.85
CA HIS A 68 -1.02 -13.37 11.29
C HIS A 68 -2.24 -13.34 10.37
N PRO A 69 -3.43 -13.00 10.92
CA PRO A 69 -4.60 -12.75 10.09
C PRO A 69 -4.29 -11.62 9.09
N PRO A 70 -4.77 -11.74 7.83
CA PRO A 70 -4.55 -10.71 6.83
C PRO A 70 -5.11 -9.37 7.29
N ARG A 71 -4.36 -8.29 7.09
CA ARG A 71 -4.83 -6.93 7.39
C ARG A 71 -5.27 -6.22 6.13
N ILE A 72 -6.27 -5.37 6.30
CA ILE A 72 -6.80 -4.54 5.23
C ILE A 72 -6.39 -3.10 5.50
N VAL A 73 -5.69 -2.54 4.53
CA VAL A 73 -5.17 -1.18 4.55
C VAL A 73 -5.80 -0.40 3.41
N TYR A 74 -6.37 0.76 3.70
CA TYR A 74 -6.98 1.61 2.68
C TYR A 74 -6.01 2.71 2.28
N ARG A 75 -5.73 2.81 0.97
CA ARG A 75 -4.83 3.83 0.43
C ARG A 75 -5.44 4.52 -0.77
N ARG A 76 -5.27 5.83 -0.87
CA ARG A 76 -5.72 6.63 -2.02
C ARG A 76 -4.55 6.95 -2.94
N TYR A 77 -4.85 7.31 -4.19
CA TYR A 77 -3.83 7.58 -5.22
C TYR A 77 -2.73 8.57 -4.77
N SER A 78 -3.06 9.62 -4.01
CA SER A 78 -2.03 10.56 -3.55
C SER A 78 -1.03 9.94 -2.56
N GLN A 79 -1.44 8.93 -1.79
CA GLN A 79 -0.56 8.23 -0.86
C GLN A 79 0.38 7.30 -1.63
N PHE A 80 -0.09 6.67 -2.72
CA PHE A 80 0.78 5.97 -3.66
C PHE A 80 1.80 6.92 -4.29
N LYS A 81 1.38 8.14 -4.66
CA LYS A 81 2.29 9.17 -5.18
C LYS A 81 3.35 9.56 -4.15
N TRP A 82 2.94 9.75 -2.89
CA TRP A 82 3.87 9.99 -1.79
C TRP A 82 4.88 8.84 -1.63
N LEU A 83 4.42 7.59 -1.69
CA LEU A 83 5.30 6.41 -1.63
C LEU A 83 6.32 6.43 -2.77
N TYR A 84 5.86 6.67 -4.00
CA TYR A 84 6.73 6.78 -5.17
C TYR A 84 7.81 7.86 -5.01
N GLU A 85 7.42 9.07 -4.61
CA GLU A 85 8.36 10.18 -4.41
C GLU A 85 9.41 9.85 -3.34
N LYS A 86 9.00 9.18 -2.26
CA LYS A 86 9.90 8.75 -1.19
C LYS A 86 10.84 7.63 -1.64
N LEU A 87 10.35 6.63 -2.37
CA LEU A 87 11.19 5.57 -2.92
C LEU A 87 12.18 6.12 -3.95
N ARG A 88 11.74 7.00 -4.84
CA ARG A 88 12.60 7.64 -5.84
C ARG A 88 13.76 8.40 -5.20
N ASN A 89 13.50 9.12 -4.11
CA ASN A 89 14.53 9.87 -3.39
C ASN A 89 15.48 8.97 -2.59
N ASN A 90 15.02 7.80 -2.13
CA ASN A 90 15.80 6.92 -1.24
C ASN A 90 16.60 5.83 -1.98
N SER A 91 16.10 5.29 -3.09
CA SER A 91 16.63 4.05 -3.68
C SER A 91 16.89 4.09 -5.20
N ASN A 92 17.03 5.29 -5.80
CA ASN A 92 17.14 5.46 -7.26
C ASN A 92 16.06 4.65 -8.00
N PHE A 93 14.84 4.70 -7.47
CA PHE A 93 13.73 3.92 -7.98
C PHE A 93 13.30 4.47 -9.36
N ASP A 94 13.76 3.80 -10.41
CA ASP A 94 13.48 4.14 -11.80
C ASP A 94 12.29 3.31 -12.32
N SER A 95 11.10 3.64 -11.81
CA SER A 95 9.85 3.14 -12.37
C SER A 95 8.96 4.33 -12.72
N SER A 96 8.16 4.20 -13.77
CA SER A 96 7.15 5.19 -14.12
C SER A 96 6.01 5.10 -13.11
N PHE A 97 5.69 6.21 -12.44
CA PHE A 97 4.48 6.31 -11.66
C PHE A 97 3.28 6.53 -12.60
N PRO A 98 2.15 5.82 -12.43
CA PRO A 98 0.99 6.03 -13.28
C PRO A 98 0.55 7.49 -13.25
N THR A 99 0.66 8.17 -14.38
CA THR A 99 0.17 9.53 -14.55
C THR A 99 -1.34 9.48 -14.50
N GLY A 100 -1.95 10.02 -13.44
CA GLY A 100 -3.39 10.16 -13.33
C GLY A 100 -3.92 10.83 -14.59
N GLY A 101 -4.59 10.06 -15.44
CA GLY A 101 -4.98 10.51 -16.78
C GLY A 101 -5.79 11.80 -16.71
N GLY A 102 -5.32 12.81 -17.44
CA GLY A 102 -6.08 14.01 -17.78
C GLY A 102 -6.40 14.97 -16.64
N CYS A 103 -6.50 16.24 -17.00
CA CYS A 103 -6.95 17.33 -16.13
C CYS A 103 -8.17 16.92 -15.27
N PHE A 104 -8.10 17.19 -13.95
CA PHE A 104 -9.18 16.95 -12.96
C PHE A 104 -10.53 17.58 -13.35
N PHE A 105 -10.52 18.54 -14.28
CA PHE A 105 -11.72 19.20 -14.81
C PHE A 105 -12.29 18.56 -16.08
N CYS A 106 -11.54 17.67 -16.75
CA CYS A 106 -11.88 17.18 -18.09
C CYS A 106 -12.36 15.73 -18.13
N ALA A 107 -12.05 14.91 -17.12
CA ALA A 107 -12.58 13.56 -17.02
C ALA A 107 -13.31 13.42 -15.69
N PRO A 108 -14.66 13.24 -15.68
CA PRO A 108 -15.31 12.77 -14.47
C PRO A 108 -14.60 11.48 -14.03
N ASN A 109 -14.38 11.28 -12.73
CA ASN A 109 -13.85 10.04 -12.19
C ASN A 109 -14.85 8.91 -12.47
N THR A 110 -14.89 8.42 -13.69
CA THR A 110 -15.69 7.27 -14.07
C THR A 110 -15.05 6.03 -13.46
N GLU A 111 -15.89 5.04 -13.16
CA GLU A 111 -15.46 3.76 -12.63
C GLU A 111 -14.38 3.10 -13.52
N SER A 112 -14.46 3.30 -14.84
CA SER A 112 -13.47 2.84 -15.82
C SER A 112 -12.07 3.43 -15.60
N VAL A 113 -11.96 4.74 -15.34
CA VAL A 113 -10.67 5.40 -15.06
C VAL A 113 -10.10 4.90 -13.74
N THR A 114 -10.96 4.69 -12.74
CA THR A 114 -10.54 4.18 -11.43
C THR A 114 -10.06 2.73 -11.52
N LYS A 115 -10.70 1.91 -12.36
CA LYS A 115 -10.27 0.53 -12.64
C LYS A 115 -8.92 0.48 -13.35
N THR A 116 -8.73 1.22 -14.44
CA THR A 116 -7.42 1.28 -15.11
C THR A 116 -6.33 1.74 -14.16
N ARG A 117 -6.62 2.76 -13.34
CA ARG A 117 -5.69 3.26 -12.33
C ARG A 117 -5.38 2.21 -11.26
N LYS A 118 -6.35 1.36 -10.88
CA LYS A 118 -6.11 0.25 -9.95
C LYS A 118 -5.06 -0.70 -10.53
N ASP A 119 -5.25 -1.14 -11.77
CA ASP A 119 -4.35 -2.09 -12.43
C ASP A 119 -2.92 -1.52 -12.55
N GLU A 120 -2.80 -0.22 -12.86
CA GLU A 120 -1.50 0.46 -12.88
C GLU A 120 -0.86 0.59 -11.48
N LEU A 121 -1.65 0.84 -10.44
CA LEU A 121 -1.16 0.92 -9.06
C LEU A 121 -0.74 -0.46 -8.53
N GLU A 122 -1.40 -1.52 -8.97
CA GLU A 122 -1.03 -2.90 -8.67
C GLU A 122 0.35 -3.22 -9.26
N GLY A 123 0.53 -3.00 -10.56
CA GLY A 123 1.82 -3.20 -11.22
C GLY A 123 2.94 -2.32 -10.64
N PHE A 124 2.63 -1.08 -10.25
CA PHE A 124 3.57 -0.23 -9.53
C PHE A 124 4.00 -0.85 -8.19
N LEU A 125 3.05 -1.38 -7.41
CA LEU A 125 3.33 -1.94 -6.10
C LEU A 125 4.15 -3.23 -6.21
N GLU A 126 3.83 -4.11 -7.16
CA GLU A 126 4.62 -5.31 -7.45
C GLU A 126 6.06 -4.96 -7.80
N VAL A 127 6.28 -4.06 -8.77
CA VAL A 127 7.63 -3.62 -9.16
C VAL A 127 8.37 -2.95 -8.02
N ALA A 128 7.67 -2.18 -7.18
CA ALA A 128 8.24 -1.54 -6.02
C ALA A 128 8.72 -2.57 -4.98
N LEU A 129 7.94 -3.62 -4.74
CA LEU A 129 8.17 -4.60 -3.67
C LEU A 129 9.11 -5.74 -4.07
N VAL A 130 9.20 -6.11 -5.35
CA VAL A 130 10.15 -7.15 -5.83
C VAL A 130 11.60 -6.80 -5.47
N LYS A 131 11.95 -5.51 -5.44
CA LYS A 131 13.29 -5.08 -4.98
C LYS A 131 13.37 -5.17 -3.46
N ARG A 132 14.18 -6.11 -2.96
CA ARG A 132 14.40 -6.30 -1.51
C ARG A 132 14.70 -5.01 -0.73
N GLN A 133 15.52 -4.11 -1.29
CA GLN A 133 15.87 -2.83 -0.66
C GLN A 133 14.67 -1.91 -0.45
N ASN A 134 13.67 -1.99 -1.33
CA ASN A 134 12.43 -1.24 -1.20
C ASN A 134 11.47 -1.95 -0.25
N ALA A 135 11.33 -3.27 -0.34
CA ALA A 135 10.47 -4.05 0.55
C ALA A 135 10.82 -3.87 2.02
N SER A 136 12.12 -3.84 2.34
CA SER A 136 12.60 -3.59 3.70
C SER A 136 12.66 -2.11 4.09
N ASN A 137 12.18 -1.19 3.25
CA ASN A 137 12.27 0.25 3.51
C ASN A 137 11.20 0.69 4.53
N ASP A 138 11.57 1.56 5.47
CA ASP A 138 10.66 2.11 6.48
C ASP A 138 9.44 2.80 5.87
N VAL A 139 9.60 3.45 4.72
CA VAL A 139 8.50 4.12 4.01
C VAL A 139 7.46 3.10 3.53
N VAL A 140 7.91 1.93 3.04
CA VAL A 140 7.02 0.85 2.61
C VAL A 140 6.36 0.21 3.82
N ALA A 141 7.10 -0.03 4.90
CA ALA A 141 6.55 -0.53 6.14
C ALA A 141 5.46 0.39 6.70
N GLN A 142 5.68 1.71 6.66
CA GLN A 142 4.68 2.70 7.07
C GLN A 142 3.47 2.72 6.12
N PHE A 143 3.71 2.64 4.81
CA PHE A 143 2.64 2.61 3.82
C PHE A 143 1.76 1.38 3.95
N LEU A 144 2.32 0.20 4.25
CA LEU A 144 1.61 -1.07 4.42
C LEU A 144 1.24 -1.38 5.87
N GLU A 145 1.60 -0.50 6.82
CA GLU A 145 1.38 -0.67 8.25
C GLU A 145 1.97 -1.98 8.82
N LEU A 146 3.15 -2.38 8.33
CA LEU A 146 3.80 -3.64 8.74
C LEU A 146 4.14 -3.69 10.24
N ASP A 147 4.41 -2.53 10.85
CA ASP A 147 4.71 -2.42 12.29
C ASP A 147 3.55 -2.89 13.18
N SER A 148 2.33 -2.77 12.66
CA SER A 148 1.14 -3.14 13.42
C SER A 148 1.03 -4.66 13.65
N PHE A 149 1.72 -5.49 12.85
CA PHE A 149 1.82 -6.94 13.06
C PHE A 149 2.76 -7.30 14.20
N VAL A 150 3.87 -6.56 14.33
CA VAL A 150 4.90 -6.75 15.36
C VAL A 150 4.33 -6.49 16.76
N SER A 151 3.51 -5.44 16.90
CA SER A 151 2.87 -5.08 18.17
C SER A 151 1.81 -6.08 18.65
N ALA A 152 1.24 -6.89 17.75
CA ALA A 152 0.20 -7.85 18.09
C ALA A 152 0.75 -9.15 18.69
N SER A 153 2.04 -9.47 18.47
CA SER A 153 2.68 -10.70 18.97
C SER A 153 3.15 -10.63 20.43
N THR A 154 2.91 -9.52 21.13
CA THR A 154 3.42 -9.29 22.50
C THR A 154 2.38 -9.46 23.60
N ASN A 155 1.18 -9.96 23.29
CA ASN A 155 0.13 -10.28 24.27
C ASN A 155 -0.08 -11.79 24.43
#